data_AF-A0A2G1W8P4-F1
#
_entry.id   AF-A0A2G1W8P4-F1
#
_cell.length_a   1.000
_cell.length_b   1.000
_cell.length_c   1.000
_cell.angle_alpha   90.00
_cell.angle_beta   90.00
_cell.angle_gamma   90.00
#
_symmetry.space_group_name_H-M   'P 1'
#
loop_
_entity.id
_entity.type
_entity.pdbx_description
1 polymer ?
#
loop_
_entity_poly.entity_id
_entity_poly.type
_entity_poly.pdbx_seq_one_letter_code
_entity_poly.pdbx_strand_id
1 'polypeptide(L)'
;MRWIAMTSRTISLCSCTLVLLGLCSAFTLTSAAQADEADVVVVAAPELDEALQPWIQMRSDQGLRIAIARPGDTAALTHQQIWNAGGPETRYIVLVGDTPDYDTRRDQPHQIPTWMIPAPVTSRFGSTSALPSDLPYGDRDGDKISDAAIGRLPVRSAEQLTRVIQRIEAYENSDDFGLWRRSFQLTGGVGGFGAMVDTAIESVTRGVITTVLPADTKPQIAYASPNHPFCPAGESFTDAVLHRYRTGARFWVYAGHGQIDRLELLKTTAPDGTPAAREQWSVESLLNNQNANQLKRAPEGATIAVLLACFAGAYDAPGDCLAERMILADGGPIAVIASSRLSMPYGNACMGLGLLESVYSGGPQNTGCDRIGDAMLHAARSLQSKEKGTQSTMRVMVDTLASMISPAGTDLQQERLEHAALYQLLGDPTLRLHPPQPLDLSIESTDDVAARSLSVAVTSPIAGTLIVAIERPLTAITQTPTDSPNDHDAHGTTITEHHIEVPAGKRVLQTLSLPLGETGPLIIRGFVHGKTGWASAAQRTFLPD
;
A
#
# COMPACT_ATOMS: atom_id res chain seq x y z
N MET A 1 44.28 94.25 19.38
CA MET A 1 44.12 95.43 20.26
C MET A 1 43.55 94.93 21.59
N ARG A 2 44.36 94.99 22.66
CA ARG A 2 44.02 95.02 24.09
C ARG A 2 43.33 93.82 24.82
N TRP A 3 44.15 93.17 25.68
CA TRP A 3 43.95 92.64 27.07
C TRP A 3 42.97 91.47 27.33
N ILE A 4 43.40 90.25 27.73
CA ILE A 4 43.85 89.71 29.05
C ILE A 4 42.73 89.58 30.12
N ALA A 5 42.45 88.34 30.56
CA ALA A 5 42.37 87.83 31.95
C ALA A 5 41.63 86.46 31.98
N MET A 6 42.30 85.31 32.09
CA MET A 6 42.51 84.52 33.32
C MET A 6 41.52 84.80 34.48
N THR A 7 40.73 83.78 34.92
CA THR A 7 40.94 83.03 36.18
C THR A 7 39.82 82.02 36.51
N SER A 8 40.24 80.78 36.80
CA SER A 8 39.88 79.92 37.95
C SER A 8 38.42 79.49 38.27
N ARG A 9 38.23 78.17 38.09
CA ARG A 9 37.82 77.15 39.10
C ARG A 9 36.43 77.21 39.77
N THR A 10 35.68 76.14 39.47
CA THR A 10 34.91 75.23 40.36
C THR A 10 33.92 75.84 41.36
N ILE A 11 32.68 75.37 41.31
CA ILE A 11 32.04 74.52 42.32
C ILE A 11 30.69 74.03 41.76
N SER A 12 30.49 72.72 41.85
CA SER A 12 29.25 72.01 41.51
C SER A 12 28.29 72.10 42.69
N LEU A 13 27.03 72.47 42.46
CA LEU A 13 25.91 72.09 43.31
C LEU A 13 24.58 72.16 42.56
N CYS A 14 23.89 71.02 42.61
CA CYS A 14 22.54 70.72 42.13
C CYS A 14 21.53 71.86 42.27
N SER A 15 20.71 72.07 41.24
CA SER A 15 19.32 71.53 41.21
C SER A 15 18.52 72.11 40.04
N CYS A 16 17.50 71.35 39.67
CA CYS A 16 16.26 71.76 39.00
C CYS A 16 16.19 71.76 37.46
N THR A 17 15.62 70.65 37.00
CA THR A 17 14.42 70.59 36.14
C THR A 17 14.54 71.17 34.74
N LEU A 18 14.75 70.27 33.76
CA LEU A 18 14.34 70.52 32.38
C LEU A 18 13.69 69.27 31.80
N VAL A 19 12.40 69.46 31.52
CA VAL A 19 11.49 68.60 30.77
C VAL A 19 12.13 68.19 29.44
N LEU A 20 12.18 66.88 29.17
CA LEU A 20 12.50 66.37 27.85
C LEU A 20 11.43 65.35 27.46
N LEU A 21 10.68 65.75 26.42
CA LEU A 21 9.61 64.99 25.78
C LEU A 21 10.08 63.59 25.41
N GLY A 22 9.22 62.62 25.71
CA GLY A 22 9.40 61.23 25.36
C GLY A 22 9.33 60.98 23.86
N LEU A 23 10.32 60.22 23.38
CA LEU A 23 10.23 59.36 22.20
C LEU A 23 10.55 57.95 22.70
N CYS A 24 9.51 57.27 23.21
CA CYS A 24 9.56 55.84 23.46
C CYS A 24 9.52 55.11 22.12
N SER A 25 10.68 54.81 21.55
CA SER A 25 10.79 53.79 20.51
C SER A 25 10.60 52.43 21.17
N ALA A 26 9.35 51.95 21.19
CA ALA A 26 9.05 50.56 21.48
C ALA A 26 9.62 49.70 20.35
N PHE A 27 10.80 49.12 20.57
CA PHE A 27 11.24 47.95 19.81
C PHE A 27 10.35 46.78 20.24
N THR A 28 9.20 46.63 19.57
CA THR A 28 8.51 45.35 19.54
C THR A 28 9.38 44.41 18.71
N LEU A 29 10.19 43.60 19.40
CA LEU A 29 10.66 42.34 18.86
C LEU A 29 9.41 41.50 18.57
N THR A 30 8.87 41.63 17.36
CA THR A 30 8.02 40.60 16.79
C THR A 30 8.93 39.38 16.64
N SER A 31 8.86 38.45 17.61
CA SER A 31 9.19 37.08 17.27
C SER A 31 8.22 36.71 16.17
N ALA A 32 8.71 36.59 14.93
CA ALA A 32 7.98 35.81 13.95
C ALA A 32 7.74 34.47 14.65
N ALA A 33 6.48 34.17 14.96
CA ALA A 33 6.11 32.84 15.37
C ALA A 33 6.62 31.95 14.23
N GLN A 34 7.65 31.16 14.51
CA GLN A 34 8.01 30.04 13.66
C GLN A 34 6.70 29.28 13.52
N ALA A 35 6.13 29.23 12.31
CA ALA A 35 4.95 28.41 12.09
C ALA A 35 5.33 27.01 12.56
N ASP A 36 4.64 26.48 13.56
CA ASP A 36 4.90 25.12 14.03
C ASP A 36 4.73 24.21 12.82
N GLU A 37 5.85 23.64 12.35
CA GLU A 37 5.87 22.80 11.15
C GLU A 37 4.97 21.58 11.40
N ALA A 38 4.22 21.15 10.38
CA ALA A 38 3.27 20.06 10.51
C ALA A 38 3.84 18.78 9.88
N ASP A 39 3.60 17.63 10.51
CA ASP A 39 3.94 16.33 9.94
C ASP A 39 2.93 15.92 8.85
N VAL A 40 1.70 16.42 8.97
CA VAL A 40 0.56 16.12 8.10
C VAL A 40 -0.11 17.41 7.66
N VAL A 41 -0.35 17.54 6.35
CA VAL A 41 -1.26 18.56 5.81
C VAL A 41 -2.53 17.91 5.29
N VAL A 42 -3.67 18.30 5.86
CA VAL A 42 -5.00 17.91 5.38
C VAL A 42 -5.52 18.98 4.44
N VAL A 43 -5.86 18.61 3.21
CA VAL A 43 -6.52 19.49 2.24
C VAL A 43 -8.00 19.17 2.23
N ALA A 44 -8.83 20.09 2.74
CA ALA A 44 -10.27 19.86 2.84
C ALA A 44 -11.08 21.16 2.72
N ALA A 45 -12.30 21.04 2.21
CA ALA A 45 -13.28 22.12 2.24
C ALA A 45 -13.70 22.45 3.70
N PRO A 46 -14.01 23.72 4.04
CA PRO A 46 -14.45 24.08 5.40
C PRO A 46 -15.68 23.30 5.89
N GLU A 47 -16.56 22.90 4.98
CA GLU A 47 -17.76 22.11 5.28
C GLU A 47 -17.45 20.72 5.87
N LEU A 48 -16.21 20.23 5.72
CA LEU A 48 -15.76 18.93 6.23
C LEU A 48 -15.02 19.04 7.57
N ASP A 49 -14.81 20.25 8.10
CA ASP A 49 -14.00 20.48 9.30
C ASP A 49 -14.52 19.75 10.54
N GLU A 50 -15.84 19.74 10.74
CA GLU A 50 -16.46 19.03 11.87
C GLU A 50 -16.29 17.52 11.73
N ALA A 51 -16.57 16.97 10.55
CA ALA A 51 -16.42 15.55 10.27
C ALA A 51 -14.95 15.08 10.35
N LEU A 52 -13.97 15.97 10.17
CA LEU A 52 -12.54 15.68 10.31
C LEU A 52 -12.05 15.59 11.76
N GLN A 53 -12.76 16.17 12.73
CA GLN A 53 -12.27 16.27 14.11
C GLN A 53 -11.87 14.92 14.73
N PRO A 54 -12.66 13.82 14.58
CA PRO A 54 -12.25 12.53 15.13
C PRO A 54 -10.92 12.02 14.55
N TRP A 55 -10.71 12.20 13.24
CA TRP A 55 -9.47 11.84 12.58
C TRP A 55 -8.29 12.71 13.05
N ILE A 56 -8.49 14.03 13.16
CA ILE A 56 -7.48 14.97 13.67
C ILE A 56 -7.07 14.58 15.09
N GLN A 57 -8.04 14.29 15.96
CA GLN A 57 -7.79 13.86 17.33
C GLN A 57 -7.00 12.54 17.35
N MET A 58 -7.47 11.53 16.61
CA MET A 58 -6.80 10.23 16.50
C MET A 58 -5.34 10.39 16.05
N ARG A 59 -5.06 11.23 15.06
CA ARG A 59 -3.68 11.44 14.55
C ARG A 59 -2.83 12.27 15.51
N SER A 60 -3.42 13.25 16.19
CA SER A 60 -2.74 14.03 17.24
C SER A 60 -2.36 13.16 18.43
N ASP A 61 -3.22 12.23 18.85
CA ASP A 61 -2.95 11.26 19.91
C ASP A 61 -1.83 10.28 19.52
N GLN A 62 -1.61 10.07 18.22
CA GLN A 62 -0.46 9.33 17.69
C GLN A 62 0.81 10.17 17.57
N GLY A 63 0.78 11.43 18.01
CA GLY A 63 1.92 12.34 18.02
C GLY A 63 2.20 13.03 16.68
N LEU A 64 1.24 13.05 15.75
CA LEU A 64 1.39 13.78 14.48
C LEU A 64 0.89 15.22 14.64
N ARG A 65 1.70 16.20 14.24
CA ARG A 65 1.29 17.60 14.11
C ARG A 65 0.53 17.80 12.81
N ILE A 66 -0.64 18.43 12.88
CA ILE A 66 -1.57 18.51 11.76
C ILE A 66 -1.81 19.97 11.41
N ALA A 67 -1.63 20.31 10.13
CA ALA A 67 -2.09 21.56 9.55
C ALA A 67 -3.24 21.30 8.57
N ILE A 68 -4.12 22.29 8.41
CA ILE A 68 -5.21 22.24 7.43
C ILE A 68 -4.92 23.28 6.35
N ALA A 69 -4.90 22.84 5.10
CA ALA A 69 -4.92 23.68 3.92
C ALA A 69 -6.31 23.63 3.26
N ARG A 70 -6.67 24.71 2.56
CA ARG A 70 -7.87 24.72 1.73
C ARG A 70 -7.48 24.42 0.29
N PRO A 71 -8.28 23.67 -0.47
CA PRO A 71 -8.04 23.49 -1.89
C PRO A 71 -8.17 24.82 -2.64
N GLY A 72 -7.28 25.05 -3.59
CA GLY A 72 -7.33 26.18 -4.52
C GLY A 72 -8.20 25.89 -5.73
N ASP A 73 -8.29 26.85 -6.65
CA ASP A 73 -8.99 26.69 -7.93
C ASP A 73 -8.22 25.83 -8.92
N THR A 74 -6.90 25.68 -8.72
CA THR A 74 -5.99 24.90 -9.57
C THR A 74 -5.10 24.03 -8.71
N ALA A 75 -4.57 22.95 -9.29
CA ALA A 75 -3.65 22.06 -8.58
C ALA A 75 -2.36 22.79 -8.13
N ALA A 76 -1.86 23.73 -8.94
CA ALA A 76 -0.70 24.57 -8.58
C ALA A 76 -0.99 25.48 -7.37
N LEU A 77 -2.19 26.04 -7.25
CA LEU A 77 -2.55 26.83 -6.08
C LEU A 77 -2.71 25.95 -4.83
N THR A 78 -3.35 24.79 -4.97
CA THR A 78 -3.45 23.80 -3.89
C THR A 78 -2.08 23.34 -3.40
N HIS A 79 -1.12 23.10 -4.31
CA HIS A 79 0.28 22.80 -3.99
C HIS A 79 0.91 23.86 -3.09
N GLN A 80 0.80 25.12 -3.50
CA GLN A 80 1.32 26.24 -2.75
C GLN A 80 0.68 26.33 -1.36
N GLN A 81 -0.64 26.12 -1.27
CA GLN A 81 -1.37 26.13 0.01
C GLN A 81 -0.93 25.01 0.94
N ILE A 82 -0.65 23.80 0.41
CA ILE A 82 -0.13 22.68 1.19
C ILE A 82 1.20 23.06 1.84
N TRP A 83 2.17 23.50 1.03
CA TRP A 83 3.51 23.77 1.52
C TRP A 83 3.61 25.04 2.37
N ASN A 84 2.73 26.02 2.13
CA ASN A 84 2.58 27.18 3.03
C ASN A 84 2.03 26.78 4.40
N ALA A 85 1.15 25.77 4.47
CA ALA A 85 0.54 25.33 5.72
C ALA A 85 1.43 24.38 6.53
N GLY A 86 2.08 23.42 5.86
CA GLY A 86 2.86 22.38 6.55
C GLY A 86 4.35 22.69 6.72
N GLY A 87 4.97 23.34 5.73
CA GLY A 87 6.40 23.63 5.72
C GLY A 87 7.29 22.40 5.43
N PRO A 88 8.62 22.53 5.63
CA PRO A 88 9.62 21.54 5.21
C PRO A 88 9.48 20.14 5.83
N GLU A 89 8.91 20.03 7.03
CA GLU A 89 8.76 18.76 7.76
C GLU A 89 7.48 17.99 7.39
N THR A 90 6.73 18.46 6.39
CA THR A 90 5.53 17.75 5.90
C THR A 90 5.91 16.38 5.36
N ARG A 91 5.40 15.34 6.01
CA ARG A 91 5.62 13.93 5.63
C ARG A 91 4.42 13.33 4.91
N TYR A 92 3.22 13.81 5.22
CA TYR A 92 1.97 13.27 4.68
C TYR A 92 1.04 14.38 4.19
N ILE A 93 0.42 14.15 3.04
CA ILE A 93 -0.60 15.01 2.46
C ILE A 93 -1.89 14.19 2.31
N VAL A 94 -2.94 14.60 2.99
CA VAL A 94 -4.25 13.93 2.94
C VAL A 94 -5.22 14.80 2.18
N LEU A 95 -5.62 14.36 0.98
CA LEU A 95 -6.61 15.05 0.16
C LEU A 95 -8.00 14.53 0.55
N VAL A 96 -8.81 15.35 1.21
CA VAL A 96 -10.14 14.98 1.69
C VAL A 96 -11.18 15.63 0.80
N GLY A 97 -11.51 14.92 -0.27
CA GLY A 97 -12.31 15.43 -1.35
C GLY A 97 -12.10 14.63 -2.63
N ASP A 98 -13.13 14.64 -3.47
CA ASP A 98 -13.04 14.09 -4.81
C ASP A 98 -12.26 15.04 -5.75
N THR A 99 -11.99 14.65 -6.99
CA THR A 99 -11.44 15.54 -8.04
C THR A 99 -12.56 16.08 -8.93
N PRO A 100 -12.38 17.23 -9.60
CA PRO A 100 -13.18 17.56 -10.77
C PRO A 100 -13.00 16.51 -11.86
N ASP A 101 -14.05 16.31 -12.66
CA ASP A 101 -14.01 15.48 -13.86
C ASP A 101 -12.95 16.00 -14.84
N TYR A 102 -12.41 15.11 -15.66
CA TYR A 102 -11.45 15.41 -16.71
C TYR A 102 -11.94 16.54 -17.62
N ASP A 103 -11.04 17.47 -17.97
CA ASP A 103 -11.31 18.71 -18.74
C ASP A 103 -12.34 19.67 -18.11
N THR A 104 -12.78 19.43 -16.87
CA THR A 104 -13.61 20.36 -16.11
C THR A 104 -12.78 21.15 -15.09
N ARG A 105 -13.30 22.32 -14.72
CA ARG A 105 -12.74 23.08 -13.59
C ARG A 105 -13.48 22.70 -12.33
N ARG A 106 -12.81 22.91 -11.20
CA ARG A 106 -13.45 22.87 -9.90
C ARG A 106 -14.70 23.75 -9.90
N ASP A 107 -15.84 23.14 -9.58
CA ASP A 107 -17.14 23.79 -9.47
C ASP A 107 -17.88 23.44 -8.17
N GLN A 108 -17.41 22.43 -7.44
CA GLN A 108 -17.94 22.03 -6.13
C GLN A 108 -16.93 22.28 -4.99
N PRO A 109 -17.40 22.61 -3.77
CA PRO A 109 -16.52 22.81 -2.62
C PRO A 109 -15.66 21.59 -2.27
N HIS A 110 -16.23 20.38 -2.32
CA HIS A 110 -15.54 19.13 -1.96
C HIS A 110 -14.47 18.69 -2.98
N GLN A 111 -14.44 19.31 -4.18
CA GLN A 111 -13.47 18.94 -5.20
C GLN A 111 -12.08 19.54 -4.90
N ILE A 112 -11.05 18.73 -5.13
CA ILE A 112 -9.63 19.08 -5.03
C ILE A 112 -9.01 18.78 -6.40
N PRO A 113 -8.59 19.81 -7.17
CA PRO A 113 -7.97 19.62 -8.49
C PRO A 113 -6.78 18.66 -8.46
N THR A 114 -6.40 18.13 -9.62
CA THR A 114 -5.20 17.29 -9.80
C THR A 114 -4.39 17.76 -11.01
N TRP A 115 -3.14 17.31 -11.16
CA TRP A 115 -2.36 17.63 -12.36
C TRP A 115 -2.65 16.66 -13.49
N MET A 116 -2.65 17.20 -14.70
CA MET A 116 -2.55 16.40 -15.91
C MET A 116 -1.07 16.28 -16.32
N ILE A 117 -0.48 15.11 -16.09
CA ILE A 117 0.92 14.82 -16.41
C ILE A 117 0.99 14.14 -17.78
N PRO A 118 1.91 14.55 -18.68
CA PRO A 118 2.09 13.87 -19.97
C PRO A 118 2.32 12.36 -19.82
N ALA A 119 1.66 11.57 -20.67
CA ALA A 119 1.68 10.09 -20.65
C ALA A 119 2.18 9.50 -21.99
N PRO A 120 3.41 9.83 -22.42
CA PRO A 120 3.93 9.49 -23.75
C PRO A 120 4.11 7.99 -24.03
N VAL A 121 4.20 7.15 -23.01
CA VAL A 121 4.31 5.70 -23.19
C VAL A 121 2.92 5.13 -23.47
N THR A 122 1.98 5.27 -22.53
CA THR A 122 0.65 4.65 -22.63
C THR A 122 -0.19 5.28 -23.75
N SER A 123 0.05 6.55 -24.11
CA SER A 123 -0.64 7.18 -25.25
C SER A 123 -0.37 6.49 -26.58
N ARG A 124 0.81 5.86 -26.74
CA ARG A 124 1.15 5.08 -27.95
C ARG A 124 0.35 3.78 -28.06
N PHE A 125 -0.27 3.35 -26.97
CA PHE A 125 -1.08 2.14 -26.86
C PHE A 125 -2.58 2.46 -26.68
N GLY A 126 -3.02 3.65 -27.11
CA GLY A 126 -4.43 4.03 -27.14
C GLY A 126 -4.96 4.65 -25.84
N SER A 127 -4.10 4.99 -24.89
CA SER A 127 -4.48 5.82 -23.74
C SER A 127 -4.53 7.31 -24.08
N THR A 128 -4.94 8.13 -23.12
CA THR A 128 -4.91 9.60 -23.22
C THR A 128 -3.47 10.12 -23.26
N SER A 129 -3.24 11.30 -23.85
CA SER A 129 -1.90 11.91 -23.94
C SER A 129 -1.40 12.47 -22.60
N ALA A 130 -2.27 12.57 -21.61
CA ALA A 130 -1.97 12.93 -20.23
C ALA A 130 -2.80 12.07 -19.26
N LEU A 131 -2.32 11.95 -18.03
CA LEU A 131 -2.96 11.23 -16.93
C LEU A 131 -3.13 12.14 -15.71
N PRO A 132 -4.20 11.97 -14.91
CA PRO A 132 -4.37 12.70 -13.66
C PRO A 132 -3.43 12.14 -12.59
N SER A 133 -2.75 13.01 -11.83
CA SER A 133 -1.84 12.60 -10.77
C SER A 133 -1.78 13.60 -9.62
N ASP A 134 -1.98 13.09 -8.42
CA ASP A 134 -1.74 13.82 -7.16
C ASP A 134 -0.26 13.81 -6.78
N LEU A 135 0.61 13.01 -7.41
CA LEU A 135 2.03 12.86 -7.08
C LEU A 135 2.79 14.20 -6.96
N PRO A 136 2.54 15.22 -7.82
CA PRO A 136 3.20 16.51 -7.70
C PRO A 136 2.86 17.29 -6.43
N TYR A 137 1.77 16.97 -5.70
CA TYR A 137 1.51 17.59 -4.40
C TYR A 137 2.65 17.35 -3.41
N GLY A 138 3.29 16.18 -3.50
CA GLY A 138 4.37 15.77 -2.62
C GLY A 138 5.74 16.28 -3.03
N ASP A 139 5.92 16.85 -4.22
CA ASP A 139 7.21 17.40 -4.68
C ASP A 139 7.37 18.83 -4.15
N ARG A 140 8.22 19.02 -3.13
CA ARG A 140 8.38 20.32 -2.46
C ARG A 140 9.32 21.23 -3.24
N ASP A 141 10.43 20.68 -3.74
CA ASP A 141 11.55 21.46 -4.28
C ASP A 141 11.59 21.51 -5.82
N GLY A 142 10.68 20.81 -6.48
CA GLY A 142 10.49 20.82 -7.93
C GLY A 142 11.45 19.91 -8.68
N ASP A 143 12.13 18.99 -8.01
CA ASP A 143 13.05 18.03 -8.63
C ASP A 143 12.34 16.84 -9.31
N LYS A 144 11.01 16.77 -9.18
CA LYS A 144 10.11 15.71 -9.67
C LYS A 144 10.20 14.39 -8.93
N ILE A 145 10.75 14.39 -7.72
CA ILE A 145 10.76 13.30 -6.77
C ILE A 145 9.84 13.72 -5.61
N SER A 146 8.95 12.83 -5.19
CA SER A 146 8.05 13.19 -4.08
C SER A 146 8.81 13.23 -2.76
N ASP A 147 8.60 14.28 -1.97
CA ASP A 147 9.09 14.48 -0.60
C ASP A 147 8.14 13.92 0.46
N ALA A 148 6.83 14.05 0.21
CA ALA A 148 5.77 13.63 1.11
C ALA A 148 4.91 12.51 0.50
N ALA A 149 4.40 11.63 1.36
CA ALA A 149 3.43 10.61 0.98
C ALA A 149 2.04 11.23 0.80
N ILE A 150 1.31 10.80 -0.23
CA ILE A 150 0.01 11.36 -0.58
C ILE A 150 -1.04 10.25 -0.58
N GLY A 151 -2.22 10.56 -0.04
CA GLY A 151 -3.40 9.72 -0.20
C GLY A 151 -4.66 10.59 -0.30
N ARG A 152 -5.66 10.08 -1.01
CA ARG A 152 -6.93 10.77 -1.25
C ARG A 152 -8.09 9.99 -0.65
N LEU A 153 -8.92 10.66 0.14
CA LEU A 153 -10.23 10.19 0.55
C LEU A 153 -11.26 10.81 -0.41
N PRO A 154 -11.78 10.07 -1.41
CA PRO A 154 -12.64 10.61 -2.48
C PRO A 154 -14.09 10.79 -1.97
N VAL A 155 -14.26 11.69 -1.01
CA VAL A 155 -15.54 11.97 -0.37
C VAL A 155 -16.16 13.22 -0.95
N ARG A 156 -17.49 13.22 -1.08
CA ARG A 156 -18.30 14.35 -1.58
C ARG A 156 -19.19 14.95 -0.50
N SER A 157 -19.23 14.37 0.70
CA SER A 157 -20.04 14.85 1.80
C SER A 157 -19.44 14.52 3.18
N ALA A 158 -19.89 15.23 4.21
CA ALA A 158 -19.51 15.00 5.60
C ALA A 158 -19.91 13.60 6.09
N GLU A 159 -21.03 13.04 5.61
CA GLU A 159 -21.49 11.71 5.98
C GLU A 159 -20.59 10.62 5.39
N GLN A 160 -20.15 10.78 4.14
CA GLN A 160 -19.17 9.87 3.54
C GLN A 160 -17.85 9.89 4.30
N LEU A 161 -17.37 11.09 4.64
CA LEU A 161 -16.15 11.26 5.42
C LEU A 161 -16.25 10.61 6.79
N THR A 162 -17.35 10.85 7.51
CA THR A 162 -17.61 10.25 8.82
C THR A 162 -17.55 8.72 8.75
N ARG A 163 -18.17 8.11 7.74
CA ARG A 163 -18.12 6.64 7.55
C ARG A 163 -16.71 6.13 7.27
N VAL A 164 -15.94 6.82 6.44
CA VAL A 164 -14.56 6.43 6.14
C VAL A 164 -13.69 6.53 7.39
N ILE A 165 -13.79 7.62 8.16
CA ILE A 165 -13.05 7.81 9.41
C ILE A 165 -13.39 6.73 10.43
N GLN A 166 -14.67 6.40 10.61
CA GLN A 166 -15.10 5.31 11.50
C GLN A 166 -14.48 3.96 11.10
N ARG A 167 -14.35 3.68 9.80
CA ARG A 167 -13.70 2.45 9.32
C ARG A 167 -12.19 2.47 9.58
N ILE A 168 -11.53 3.62 9.44
CA ILE A 168 -10.11 3.79 9.78
C ILE A 168 -9.89 3.58 11.28
N GLU A 169 -10.72 4.18 12.13
CA GLU A 169 -10.66 4.01 13.58
C GLU A 169 -10.88 2.55 13.98
N ALA A 170 -11.88 1.87 13.40
CA ALA A 170 -12.13 0.46 13.67
C ALA A 170 -10.95 -0.43 13.23
N TYR A 171 -10.34 -0.15 12.07
CA TYR A 171 -9.17 -0.88 11.58
C TYR A 171 -7.95 -0.71 12.50
N GLU A 172 -7.61 0.52 12.89
CA GLU A 172 -6.40 0.80 13.67
C GLU A 172 -6.54 0.43 15.16
N ASN A 173 -7.76 0.46 15.70
CA ASN A 173 -8.04 0.05 17.08
C ASN A 173 -8.35 -1.45 17.21
N SER A 174 -8.36 -2.18 16.09
CA SER A 174 -8.62 -3.62 16.07
C SER A 174 -7.57 -4.39 16.86
N ASP A 175 -8.03 -5.24 17.78
CA ASP A 175 -7.23 -6.26 18.46
C ASP A 175 -7.27 -7.62 17.74
N ASP A 176 -7.93 -7.68 16.56
CA ASP A 176 -7.87 -8.84 15.66
C ASP A 176 -6.50 -8.88 14.96
N PHE A 177 -5.56 -9.51 15.66
CA PHE A 177 -4.24 -9.87 15.16
C PHE A 177 -4.18 -11.29 14.59
N GLY A 178 -5.32 -11.83 14.12
CA GLY A 178 -5.43 -13.19 13.63
C GLY A 178 -4.70 -13.48 12.31
N LEU A 179 -4.83 -14.74 11.85
CA LEU A 179 -4.11 -15.30 10.70
C LEU A 179 -4.29 -14.52 9.38
N TRP A 180 -5.37 -13.75 9.22
CA TRP A 180 -5.58 -12.93 8.03
C TRP A 180 -4.45 -11.90 7.83
N ARG A 181 -3.75 -11.48 8.89
CA ARG A 181 -2.62 -10.53 8.81
C ARG A 181 -1.38 -11.09 8.11
N ARG A 182 -1.19 -12.41 8.11
CA ARG A 182 -0.13 -13.07 7.33
C ARG A 182 -0.60 -13.50 5.93
N SER A 183 -1.91 -13.40 5.63
CA SER A 183 -2.46 -13.82 4.35
C SER A 183 -2.26 -12.75 3.28
N PHE A 184 -1.83 -13.18 2.09
CA PHE A 184 -1.69 -12.37 0.88
C PHE A 184 -2.54 -13.00 -0.22
N GLN A 185 -3.57 -12.30 -0.69
CA GLN A 185 -4.46 -12.81 -1.73
C GLN A 185 -4.08 -12.22 -3.09
N LEU A 186 -3.90 -13.09 -4.09
CA LEU A 186 -3.68 -12.69 -5.48
C LEU A 186 -4.79 -13.26 -6.37
N THR A 187 -5.48 -12.39 -7.08
CA THR A 187 -6.46 -12.73 -8.10
C THR A 187 -5.91 -12.37 -9.47
N GLY A 188 -5.64 -13.38 -10.31
CA GLY A 188 -5.15 -13.22 -11.67
C GLY A 188 -6.21 -13.54 -12.71
N GLY A 189 -6.33 -12.69 -13.74
CA GLY A 189 -7.10 -12.98 -14.95
C GLY A 189 -6.23 -13.63 -16.04
N VAL A 190 -6.86 -14.19 -17.08
CA VAL A 190 -6.14 -14.51 -18.32
C VAL A 190 -5.74 -13.19 -19.00
N GLY A 191 -4.44 -13.01 -19.27
CA GLY A 191 -3.92 -11.81 -19.92
C GLY A 191 -4.39 -11.68 -21.36
N GLY A 192 -4.31 -12.75 -22.14
CA GLY A 192 -4.76 -12.74 -23.53
C GLY A 192 -3.85 -11.93 -24.45
N PHE A 193 -2.60 -11.66 -24.06
CA PHE A 193 -1.62 -10.94 -24.87
C PHE A 193 -0.90 -11.84 -25.88
N GLY A 194 -1.16 -13.15 -25.81
CA GLY A 194 -0.51 -14.18 -26.60
C GLY A 194 0.32 -15.10 -25.71
N ALA A 195 0.45 -16.37 -26.10
CA ALA A 195 0.96 -17.43 -25.22
C ALA A 195 2.33 -17.12 -24.58
N MET A 196 3.26 -16.54 -25.35
CA MET A 196 4.59 -16.20 -24.85
C MET A 196 4.55 -15.10 -23.77
N VAL A 197 3.78 -14.03 -23.99
CA VAL A 197 3.67 -12.91 -23.04
C VAL A 197 2.93 -13.35 -21.79
N ASP A 198 1.84 -14.10 -21.95
CA ASP A 198 1.07 -14.62 -20.81
C ASP A 198 1.93 -15.58 -19.94
N THR A 199 2.74 -16.45 -20.56
CA THR A 199 3.68 -17.33 -19.84
C THR A 199 4.78 -16.55 -19.11
N ALA A 200 5.26 -15.45 -19.70
CA ALA A 200 6.26 -14.60 -19.06
C ALA A 200 5.67 -13.86 -17.86
N ILE A 201 4.44 -13.32 -17.96
CA ILE A 201 3.71 -12.69 -16.85
C ILE A 201 3.50 -13.70 -15.71
N GLU A 202 3.06 -14.93 -16.03
CA GLU A 202 2.88 -15.99 -15.04
C GLU A 202 4.21 -16.36 -14.37
N SER A 203 5.30 -16.43 -15.14
CA SER A 203 6.64 -16.73 -14.61
C SER A 203 7.17 -15.64 -13.67
N VAL A 204 6.93 -14.36 -14.00
CA VAL A 204 7.23 -13.23 -13.11
C VAL A 204 6.43 -13.37 -11.82
N THR A 205 5.11 -13.57 -11.93
CA THR A 205 4.21 -13.71 -10.79
C THR A 205 4.65 -14.84 -9.87
N ARG A 206 4.96 -16.01 -10.42
CA ARG A 206 5.52 -17.15 -9.68
C ARG A 206 6.86 -16.79 -9.02
N GLY A 207 7.73 -16.08 -9.73
CA GLY A 207 9.01 -15.61 -9.19
C GLY A 207 8.80 -14.71 -7.97
N VAL A 208 7.91 -13.72 -8.06
CA VAL A 208 7.58 -12.81 -6.95
C VAL A 208 7.05 -13.60 -5.74
N ILE A 209 6.11 -14.51 -5.95
CA ILE A 209 5.49 -15.28 -4.87
C ILE A 209 6.49 -16.20 -4.16
N THR A 210 7.48 -16.71 -4.88
CA THR A 210 8.41 -17.72 -4.34
C THR A 210 9.71 -17.13 -3.78
N THR A 211 10.12 -15.96 -4.30
CA THR A 211 11.43 -15.37 -3.97
C THR A 211 11.34 -14.01 -3.29
N VAL A 212 10.29 -13.23 -3.51
CA VAL A 212 10.15 -11.87 -2.99
C VAL A 212 9.24 -11.82 -1.78
N LEU A 213 8.10 -12.52 -1.82
CA LEU A 213 7.23 -12.61 -0.65
C LEU A 213 7.98 -13.26 0.52
N PRO A 214 7.96 -12.64 1.72
CA PRO A 214 8.55 -13.23 2.90
C PRO A 214 8.04 -14.65 3.15
N ALA A 215 8.94 -15.53 3.58
CA ALA A 215 8.65 -16.94 3.76
C ALA A 215 7.63 -17.22 4.88
N ASP A 216 7.25 -16.22 5.67
CA ASP A 216 6.24 -16.25 6.73
C ASP A 216 4.86 -15.73 6.27
N THR A 217 4.77 -15.10 5.10
CA THR A 217 3.52 -14.70 4.43
C THR A 217 2.86 -15.90 3.74
N LYS A 218 1.55 -16.09 3.91
CA LYS A 218 0.76 -17.18 3.31
C LYS A 218 0.04 -16.72 2.04
N PRO A 219 0.55 -17.01 0.84
CA PRO A 219 -0.11 -16.64 -0.40
C PRO A 219 -1.37 -17.50 -0.67
N GLN A 220 -2.44 -16.85 -1.12
CA GLN A 220 -3.67 -17.45 -1.61
C GLN A 220 -3.94 -16.95 -3.03
N ILE A 221 -3.78 -17.84 -4.01
CA ILE A 221 -3.87 -17.50 -5.44
C ILE A 221 -5.20 -17.97 -6.01
N ALA A 222 -5.91 -17.11 -6.73
CA ALA A 222 -7.03 -17.47 -7.60
C ALA A 222 -6.67 -17.06 -9.03
N TYR A 223 -6.68 -17.99 -9.98
CA TYR A 223 -6.41 -17.70 -11.38
C TYR A 223 -7.61 -18.05 -12.25
N ALA A 224 -8.13 -17.11 -13.02
CA ALA A 224 -9.37 -17.25 -13.79
C ALA A 224 -9.15 -18.05 -15.09
N SER A 225 -8.58 -19.24 -15.00
CA SER A 225 -8.37 -20.13 -16.14
C SER A 225 -8.68 -21.57 -15.72
N PRO A 226 -9.71 -22.23 -16.29
CA PRO A 226 -10.20 -23.52 -15.78
C PRO A 226 -9.17 -24.65 -15.74
N ASN A 227 -8.13 -24.59 -16.57
CA ASN A 227 -7.06 -25.61 -16.59
C ASN A 227 -5.90 -25.29 -15.63
N HIS A 228 -5.94 -24.14 -14.95
CA HIS A 228 -4.88 -23.72 -14.06
C HIS A 228 -5.05 -24.35 -12.67
N PRO A 229 -3.99 -24.86 -12.01
CA PRO A 229 -4.09 -25.51 -10.70
C PRO A 229 -4.72 -24.65 -9.61
N PHE A 230 -4.59 -23.32 -9.74
CA PHE A 230 -5.16 -22.33 -8.81
C PHE A 230 -6.51 -21.75 -9.25
N CYS A 231 -7.20 -22.36 -10.22
CA CYS A 231 -8.59 -22.02 -10.51
C CYS A 231 -9.50 -22.66 -9.45
N PRO A 232 -10.34 -21.88 -8.74
CA PRO A 232 -11.31 -22.45 -7.79
C PRO A 232 -12.21 -23.50 -8.45
N ALA A 233 -12.42 -24.62 -7.76
CA ALA A 233 -13.32 -25.69 -8.19
C ALA A 233 -14.71 -25.53 -7.56
N GLY A 234 -15.77 -25.95 -8.27
CA GLY A 234 -17.13 -26.11 -7.71
C GLY A 234 -17.95 -24.84 -7.47
N GLU A 235 -17.35 -23.65 -7.48
CA GLU A 235 -18.03 -22.35 -7.37
C GLU A 235 -17.79 -21.48 -8.63
N SER A 236 -18.61 -20.44 -8.83
CA SER A 236 -18.23 -19.42 -9.82
C SER A 236 -16.93 -18.74 -9.37
N PHE A 237 -16.06 -18.37 -10.32
CA PHE A 237 -14.77 -17.75 -9.99
C PHE A 237 -14.97 -16.49 -9.12
N THR A 238 -15.97 -15.67 -9.45
CA THR A 238 -16.32 -14.47 -8.69
C THR A 238 -16.76 -14.81 -7.27
N ASP A 239 -17.62 -15.80 -7.08
CA ASP A 239 -18.08 -16.20 -5.73
C ASP A 239 -16.91 -16.69 -4.87
N ALA A 240 -16.00 -17.48 -5.43
CA ALA A 240 -14.81 -17.97 -4.74
C ALA A 240 -13.87 -16.82 -4.33
N VAL A 241 -13.66 -15.84 -5.21
CA VAL A 241 -12.85 -14.64 -4.90
C VAL A 241 -13.52 -13.79 -3.83
N LEU A 242 -14.83 -13.54 -3.93
CA LEU A 242 -15.58 -12.79 -2.93
C LEU A 242 -15.65 -13.53 -1.59
N HIS A 243 -15.72 -14.86 -1.60
CA HIS A 243 -15.64 -15.66 -0.38
C HIS A 243 -14.28 -15.49 0.30
N ARG A 244 -13.17 -15.60 -0.45
CA ARG A 244 -11.82 -15.35 0.07
C ARG A 244 -11.63 -13.93 0.58
N TYR A 245 -12.18 -12.94 -0.11
CA TYR A 245 -12.16 -11.56 0.37
C TYR A 245 -12.80 -11.43 1.77
N ARG A 246 -13.91 -12.13 2.01
CA ARG A 246 -14.61 -12.14 3.31
C ARG A 246 -13.79 -12.79 4.43
N THR A 247 -13.00 -13.83 4.12
CA THR A 247 -12.14 -14.49 5.13
C THR A 247 -10.97 -13.61 5.56
N GLY A 248 -10.58 -12.64 4.73
CA GLY A 248 -9.64 -11.59 5.07
C GLY A 248 -8.19 -11.90 4.67
N ALA A 249 -7.50 -10.86 4.25
CA ALA A 249 -6.07 -10.85 3.96
C ALA A 249 -5.51 -9.46 4.21
N ARG A 250 -4.22 -9.37 4.52
CA ARG A 250 -3.54 -8.06 4.66
C ARG A 250 -3.59 -7.29 3.34
N PHE A 251 -3.36 -7.99 2.24
CA PHE A 251 -3.46 -7.44 0.88
C PHE A 251 -4.32 -8.34 0.00
N TRP A 252 -5.18 -7.70 -0.79
CA TRP A 252 -5.85 -8.30 -1.94
C TRP A 252 -5.33 -7.64 -3.22
N VAL A 253 -4.56 -8.39 -3.99
CA VAL A 253 -3.97 -7.94 -5.24
C VAL A 253 -4.79 -8.50 -6.40
N TYR A 254 -5.28 -7.64 -7.27
CA TYR A 254 -5.87 -8.04 -8.54
C TYR A 254 -4.89 -7.68 -9.66
N ALA A 255 -4.61 -8.62 -10.55
CA ALA A 255 -3.79 -8.41 -11.74
C ALA A 255 -4.53 -8.91 -12.98
N GLY A 256 -4.86 -7.99 -13.89
CA GLY A 256 -5.67 -8.30 -15.06
C GLY A 256 -6.17 -7.06 -15.78
N HIS A 257 -7.25 -7.24 -16.55
CA HIS A 257 -7.89 -6.16 -17.30
C HIS A 257 -8.80 -5.32 -16.40
N GLY A 258 -8.85 -4.02 -16.68
CA GLY A 258 -9.69 -3.09 -15.94
C GLY A 258 -10.25 -2.03 -16.86
N GLN A 259 -11.40 -1.51 -16.43
CA GLN A 259 -12.06 -0.33 -16.97
C GLN A 259 -12.33 0.64 -15.82
N ILE A 260 -12.82 1.83 -16.16
CA ILE A 260 -13.19 2.87 -15.19
C ILE A 260 -14.10 2.30 -14.10
N ASP A 261 -15.10 1.48 -14.48
CA ASP A 261 -16.17 1.04 -13.59
C ASP A 261 -16.12 -0.45 -13.20
N ARG A 262 -15.10 -1.21 -13.63
CA ARG A 262 -15.04 -2.67 -13.42
C ARG A 262 -13.64 -3.32 -13.55
N LEU A 263 -13.48 -4.46 -12.89
CA LEU A 263 -12.43 -5.44 -13.15
C LEU A 263 -12.96 -6.53 -14.08
N GLU A 264 -12.19 -6.87 -15.10
CA GLU A 264 -12.60 -7.75 -16.20
C GLU A 264 -11.92 -9.13 -16.12
N LEU A 265 -12.65 -10.17 -16.47
CA LEU A 265 -12.14 -11.53 -16.62
C LEU A 265 -12.42 -11.97 -18.05
N LEU A 266 -11.39 -12.50 -18.72
CA LEU A 266 -11.60 -13.12 -20.01
C LEU A 266 -12.16 -14.51 -19.80
N LYS A 267 -13.36 -14.74 -20.32
CA LYS A 267 -13.96 -16.06 -20.40
C LYS A 267 -13.38 -16.78 -21.61
N THR A 268 -12.55 -17.77 -21.32
CA THR A 268 -11.83 -18.57 -22.34
C THR A 268 -12.44 -19.94 -22.56
N THR A 269 -13.65 -20.19 -22.07
CA THR A 269 -14.37 -21.47 -22.24
C THR A 269 -15.67 -21.30 -23.01
N ALA A 270 -15.97 -22.31 -23.82
CA ALA A 270 -17.25 -22.44 -24.51
C ALA A 270 -18.35 -22.88 -23.52
N PRO A 271 -19.63 -22.76 -23.88
CA PRO A 271 -20.75 -23.17 -23.01
C PRO A 271 -20.72 -24.65 -22.58
N ASP A 272 -20.03 -25.50 -23.32
CA ASP A 272 -19.84 -26.92 -23.01
C ASP A 272 -18.64 -27.20 -22.08
N GLY A 273 -17.96 -26.15 -21.61
CA GLY A 273 -16.81 -26.24 -20.70
C GLY A 273 -15.47 -26.47 -21.38
N THR A 274 -15.42 -26.62 -22.71
CA THR A 274 -14.17 -26.79 -23.45
C THR A 274 -13.45 -25.45 -23.68
N PRO A 275 -12.11 -25.43 -23.89
CA PRO A 275 -11.40 -24.21 -24.26
C PRO A 275 -11.99 -23.59 -25.54
N ALA A 276 -12.44 -22.33 -25.45
CA ALA A 276 -12.98 -21.61 -26.58
C ALA A 276 -11.86 -21.11 -27.52
N ALA A 277 -12.15 -21.09 -28.81
CA ALA A 277 -11.33 -20.37 -29.78
C ALA A 277 -11.25 -18.88 -29.40
N ARG A 278 -10.14 -18.20 -29.69
CA ARG A 278 -9.88 -16.83 -29.23
C ARG A 278 -10.94 -15.84 -29.71
N GLU A 279 -11.51 -16.08 -30.90
CA GLU A 279 -12.58 -15.28 -31.49
C GLU A 279 -13.91 -15.39 -30.74
N GLN A 280 -14.05 -16.40 -29.87
CA GLN A 280 -15.25 -16.69 -29.07
C GLN A 280 -15.08 -16.28 -27.61
N TRP A 281 -13.93 -15.70 -27.23
CA TRP A 281 -13.73 -15.22 -25.87
C TRP A 281 -14.69 -14.06 -25.58
N SER A 282 -15.20 -14.04 -24.36
CA SER A 282 -16.06 -12.96 -23.87
C SER A 282 -15.50 -12.35 -22.60
N VAL A 283 -16.00 -11.17 -22.23
CA VAL A 283 -15.58 -10.46 -21.03
C VAL A 283 -16.68 -10.58 -19.97
N GLU A 284 -16.30 -11.06 -18.79
CA GLU A 284 -17.15 -11.05 -17.60
C GLU A 284 -16.58 -10.05 -16.59
N SER A 285 -17.44 -9.51 -15.73
CA SER A 285 -17.01 -8.61 -14.66
C SER A 285 -16.80 -9.40 -13.38
N LEU A 286 -15.59 -9.33 -12.81
CA LEU A 286 -15.33 -9.83 -11.46
C LEU A 286 -16.04 -8.93 -10.42
N LEU A 287 -15.82 -7.63 -10.56
CA LEU A 287 -16.38 -6.58 -9.70
C LEU A 287 -16.62 -5.34 -10.54
N ASN A 288 -17.66 -4.57 -10.23
CA ASN A 288 -18.02 -3.32 -10.87
C ASN A 288 -18.74 -2.37 -9.90
N ASN A 289 -18.99 -1.14 -10.35
CA ASN A 289 -19.65 -0.10 -9.56
C ASN A 289 -21.04 -0.47 -9.00
N GLN A 290 -21.75 -1.41 -9.64
CA GLN A 290 -23.08 -1.84 -9.21
C GLN A 290 -23.01 -2.93 -8.13
N ASN A 291 -21.91 -3.70 -8.07
CA ASN A 291 -21.76 -4.83 -7.16
C ASN A 291 -20.56 -4.70 -6.19
N ALA A 292 -19.86 -3.56 -6.16
CA ALA A 292 -18.80 -3.28 -5.18
C ALA A 292 -19.27 -3.48 -3.72
N ASN A 293 -20.56 -3.31 -3.44
CA ASN A 293 -21.18 -3.58 -2.14
C ASN A 293 -21.21 -5.07 -1.75
N GLN A 294 -20.85 -5.99 -2.66
CA GLN A 294 -20.71 -7.43 -2.39
C GLN A 294 -19.39 -7.76 -1.66
N LEU A 295 -18.46 -6.81 -1.61
CA LEU A 295 -17.34 -6.84 -0.68
C LEU A 295 -17.90 -6.76 0.74
N LYS A 296 -17.68 -7.82 1.53
CA LYS A 296 -18.25 -7.99 2.87
C LYS A 296 -17.17 -8.35 3.88
N ARG A 297 -16.34 -7.38 4.28
CA ARG A 297 -15.41 -7.54 5.39
C ARG A 297 -15.69 -6.49 6.46
N ALA A 298 -15.65 -6.90 7.73
CA ALA A 298 -15.76 -5.97 8.84
C ALA A 298 -14.55 -5.02 8.84
N PRO A 299 -14.73 -3.72 9.17
CA PRO A 299 -13.66 -2.74 9.06
C PRO A 299 -12.43 -3.06 9.92
N GLU A 300 -12.61 -3.75 11.06
CA GLU A 300 -11.55 -4.19 11.98
C GLU A 300 -10.52 -5.11 11.32
N GLY A 301 -10.87 -5.74 10.20
CA GLY A 301 -9.95 -6.55 9.42
C GLY A 301 -10.11 -6.33 7.92
N ALA A 302 -10.47 -5.10 7.52
CA ALA A 302 -10.55 -4.71 6.12
C ALA A 302 -9.19 -4.89 5.42
N THR A 303 -9.24 -5.30 4.16
CA THR A 303 -8.01 -5.53 3.37
C THR A 303 -7.50 -4.24 2.73
N ILE A 304 -6.24 -4.24 2.33
CA ILE A 304 -5.69 -3.23 1.41
C ILE A 304 -5.73 -3.80 0.00
N ALA A 305 -6.43 -3.12 -0.92
CA ALA A 305 -6.52 -3.57 -2.30
C ALA A 305 -5.42 -2.96 -3.17
N VAL A 306 -4.80 -3.76 -4.03
CA VAL A 306 -3.87 -3.28 -5.07
C VAL A 306 -4.40 -3.77 -6.42
N LEU A 307 -4.79 -2.83 -7.27
CA LEU A 307 -5.39 -3.09 -8.57
C LEU A 307 -4.35 -2.84 -9.67
N LEU A 308 -3.63 -3.89 -10.06
CA LEU A 308 -2.73 -3.90 -11.20
C LEU A 308 -3.53 -4.06 -12.50
N ALA A 309 -4.36 -3.07 -12.78
CA ALA A 309 -5.35 -3.06 -13.85
C ALA A 309 -5.60 -1.63 -14.35
N CYS A 310 -5.83 -1.49 -15.65
CA CYS A 310 -6.08 -0.20 -16.31
C CYS A 310 -7.33 0.50 -15.76
N PHE A 311 -7.28 1.83 -15.65
CA PHE A 311 -8.42 2.74 -15.38
C PHE A 311 -9.24 2.50 -14.09
N ALA A 312 -8.98 1.44 -13.32
CA ALA A 312 -9.77 1.13 -12.12
C ALA A 312 -9.72 2.25 -11.06
N GLY A 313 -8.69 3.09 -11.10
CA GLY A 313 -8.53 4.29 -10.30
C GLY A 313 -8.62 5.57 -11.12
N ALA A 314 -9.39 5.63 -12.20
CA ALA A 314 -9.62 6.84 -13.00
C ALA A 314 -10.52 7.83 -12.23
N TYR A 315 -10.03 8.36 -11.11
CA TYR A 315 -10.78 9.21 -10.17
C TYR A 315 -11.29 10.52 -10.79
N ASP A 316 -10.74 10.96 -11.93
CA ASP A 316 -11.22 12.11 -12.70
C ASP A 316 -12.19 11.74 -13.83
N ALA A 317 -12.60 10.48 -13.95
CA ALA A 317 -13.59 10.09 -14.93
C ALA A 317 -14.97 10.68 -14.58
N PRO A 318 -15.85 10.91 -15.57
CA PRO A 318 -17.24 11.27 -15.27
C PRO A 318 -17.95 10.19 -14.44
N GLY A 319 -18.28 10.55 -13.20
CA GLY A 319 -18.81 9.62 -12.21
C GLY A 319 -17.74 8.71 -11.59
N ASP A 320 -18.15 7.96 -10.57
CA ASP A 320 -17.18 7.27 -9.72
C ASP A 320 -16.44 6.14 -10.47
N CYS A 321 -15.13 6.08 -10.35
CA CYS A 321 -14.37 4.90 -10.75
C CYS A 321 -14.53 3.76 -9.73
N LEU A 322 -14.11 2.56 -10.11
CA LEU A 322 -14.25 1.38 -9.26
C LEU A 322 -13.51 1.53 -7.92
N ALA A 323 -12.30 2.08 -7.93
CA ALA A 323 -11.50 2.24 -6.71
C ALA A 323 -12.20 3.15 -5.69
N GLU A 324 -12.87 4.23 -6.15
CA GLU A 324 -13.70 5.09 -5.29
C GLU A 324 -14.89 4.34 -4.71
N ARG A 325 -15.60 3.54 -5.54
CA ARG A 325 -16.70 2.69 -5.07
C ARG A 325 -16.26 1.65 -4.06
N MET A 326 -15.08 1.07 -4.25
CA MET A 326 -14.49 0.10 -3.34
C MET A 326 -14.14 0.72 -1.98
N ILE A 327 -13.45 1.86 -1.97
CA ILE A 327 -13.05 2.51 -0.70
C ILE A 327 -14.24 3.07 0.07
N LEU A 328 -15.32 3.47 -0.60
CA LEU A 328 -16.54 3.99 0.04
C LEU A 328 -17.55 2.91 0.45
N ALA A 329 -17.39 1.66 0.00
CA ALA A 329 -18.27 0.57 0.39
C ALA A 329 -18.02 0.14 1.85
N ASP A 330 -19.10 -0.07 2.62
CA ASP A 330 -19.02 -0.42 4.06
C ASP A 330 -18.11 -1.63 4.32
N GLY A 331 -18.23 -2.66 3.47
CA GLY A 331 -17.43 -3.89 3.55
C GLY A 331 -16.24 -3.93 2.59
N GLY A 332 -15.88 -2.81 1.99
CA GLY A 332 -14.77 -2.68 1.03
C GLY A 332 -13.39 -2.57 1.69
N PRO A 333 -12.33 -2.36 0.90
CA PRO A 333 -10.96 -2.22 1.38
C PRO A 333 -10.80 -0.95 2.23
N ILE A 334 -9.82 -0.93 3.13
CA ILE A 334 -9.47 0.27 3.92
C ILE A 334 -8.55 1.23 3.18
N ALA A 335 -7.91 0.74 2.11
CA ALA A 335 -7.17 1.52 1.13
C ALA A 335 -7.21 0.79 -0.22
N VAL A 336 -7.16 1.56 -1.30
CA VAL A 336 -7.11 1.03 -2.67
C VAL A 336 -5.97 1.73 -3.42
N ILE A 337 -5.02 0.95 -3.92
CA ILE A 337 -3.97 1.43 -4.81
C ILE A 337 -4.35 1.04 -6.24
N ALA A 338 -4.54 2.02 -7.12
CA ALA A 338 -5.05 1.77 -8.47
C ALA A 338 -4.47 2.74 -9.50
N SER A 339 -4.44 2.30 -10.76
CA SER A 339 -3.96 3.09 -11.89
C SER A 339 -5.06 4.01 -12.42
N SER A 340 -4.71 5.27 -12.73
CA SER A 340 -5.68 6.26 -13.22
C SER A 340 -5.99 6.14 -14.72
N ARG A 341 -5.12 5.50 -15.47
CA ARG A 341 -5.22 5.30 -16.93
C ARG A 341 -4.74 3.89 -17.30
N LEU A 342 -4.40 3.68 -18.57
CA LEU A 342 -3.81 2.44 -19.03
C LEU A 342 -2.50 2.19 -18.29
N SER A 343 -2.31 0.98 -17.78
CA SER A 343 -1.08 0.56 -17.09
C SER A 343 -0.37 -0.52 -17.91
N MET A 344 0.96 -0.48 -17.91
CA MET A 344 1.82 -1.36 -18.68
C MET A 344 2.42 -2.45 -17.77
N PRO A 345 2.68 -3.67 -18.31
CA PRO A 345 3.12 -4.79 -17.48
C PRO A 345 4.43 -4.56 -16.70
N TYR A 346 5.42 -3.88 -17.28
CA TYR A 346 6.70 -3.67 -16.59
C TYR A 346 6.58 -2.65 -15.46
N GLY A 347 5.93 -1.51 -15.73
CA GLY A 347 5.63 -0.52 -14.71
C GLY A 347 4.79 -1.09 -13.57
N ASN A 348 3.81 -1.95 -13.87
CA ASN A 348 3.03 -2.70 -12.86
C ASN A 348 3.91 -3.60 -12.01
N ALA A 349 4.82 -4.36 -12.62
CA ALA A 349 5.75 -5.22 -11.90
C ALA A 349 6.68 -4.40 -10.98
N CYS A 350 7.24 -3.29 -11.48
CA CYS A 350 8.09 -2.41 -10.70
C CYS A 350 7.34 -1.76 -9.53
N MET A 351 6.11 -1.28 -9.75
CA MET A 351 5.27 -0.70 -8.70
C MET A 351 4.92 -1.74 -7.62
N GLY A 352 4.45 -2.92 -8.04
CA GLY A 352 4.09 -4.01 -7.13
C GLY A 352 5.27 -4.46 -6.27
N LEU A 353 6.47 -4.55 -6.86
CA LEU A 353 7.68 -4.90 -6.12
C LEU A 353 8.14 -3.81 -5.17
N GLY A 354 8.12 -2.55 -5.59
CA GLY A 354 8.44 -1.44 -4.71
C GLY A 354 7.52 -1.43 -3.48
N LEU A 355 6.23 -1.73 -3.66
CA LEU A 355 5.29 -1.88 -2.55
C LEU A 355 5.64 -3.09 -1.66
N LEU A 356 5.92 -4.26 -2.24
CA LEU A 356 6.29 -5.45 -1.46
C LEU A 356 7.57 -5.23 -0.64
N GLU A 357 8.63 -4.71 -1.26
CA GLU A 357 9.89 -4.39 -0.59
C GLU A 357 9.65 -3.39 0.55
N SER A 358 8.83 -2.36 0.31
CA SER A 358 8.56 -1.33 1.32
C SER A 358 7.73 -1.86 2.48
N VAL A 359 6.69 -2.66 2.22
CA VAL A 359 5.77 -3.21 3.23
C VAL A 359 6.40 -4.33 4.07
N TYR A 360 7.33 -5.09 3.50
CA TYR A 360 7.89 -6.27 4.15
C TYR A 360 9.35 -6.12 4.58
N SER A 361 10.14 -5.26 3.95
CA SER A 361 11.59 -5.15 4.19
C SER A 361 12.08 -3.71 4.44
N GLY A 362 11.22 -2.70 4.32
CA GLY A 362 11.63 -1.28 4.28
C GLY A 362 11.93 -0.54 5.60
N GLY A 363 11.79 -1.14 6.78
CA GLY A 363 11.96 -0.42 8.05
C GLY A 363 13.27 -0.71 8.81
N PRO A 364 13.51 -0.02 9.97
CA PRO A 364 14.80 0.05 10.67
C PRO A 364 15.37 -1.29 11.17
N GLN A 365 14.59 -2.38 11.08
CA GLN A 365 14.95 -3.73 11.48
C GLN A 365 14.62 -4.76 10.38
N ASN A 366 14.49 -4.33 9.13
CA ASN A 366 13.95 -5.13 8.03
C ASN A 366 12.48 -5.56 8.26
N THR A 367 11.80 -4.88 9.19
CA THR A 367 10.36 -4.93 9.44
C THR A 367 9.78 -3.80 8.61
N GLY A 368 9.02 -4.06 7.54
CA GLY A 368 8.62 -3.00 6.59
C GLY A 368 7.88 -1.79 7.17
N CYS A 369 7.51 -0.85 6.31
CA CYS A 369 6.97 0.45 6.69
C CYS A 369 5.79 0.36 7.67
N ASP A 370 5.76 1.28 8.64
CA ASP A 370 4.70 1.34 9.65
C ASP A 370 3.38 1.88 9.10
N ARG A 371 3.44 2.75 8.07
CA ARG A 371 2.27 3.37 7.44
C ARG A 371 2.25 3.12 5.94
N ILE A 372 1.05 3.02 5.36
CA ILE A 372 0.87 2.72 3.94
C ILE A 372 1.43 3.82 3.03
N GLY A 373 1.35 5.08 3.45
CA GLY A 373 1.89 6.21 2.71
C GLY A 373 3.40 6.16 2.58
N ASP A 374 4.12 5.72 3.63
CA ASP A 374 5.58 5.54 3.55
C ASP A 374 5.93 4.45 2.53
N ALA A 375 5.16 3.36 2.49
CA ALA A 375 5.35 2.30 1.50
C ALA A 375 5.07 2.79 0.08
N MET A 376 4.02 3.59 -0.11
CA MET A 376 3.67 4.22 -1.39
C MET A 376 4.78 5.18 -1.85
N LEU A 377 5.27 6.02 -0.94
CA LEU A 377 6.34 6.99 -1.23
C LEU A 377 7.65 6.30 -1.62
N HIS A 378 8.05 5.26 -0.88
CA HIS A 378 9.23 4.46 -1.23
C HIS A 378 9.08 3.78 -2.60
N ALA A 379 7.91 3.21 -2.91
CA ALA A 379 7.64 2.62 -4.23
C ALA A 379 7.71 3.66 -5.36
N ALA A 380 7.08 4.82 -5.19
CA ALA A 380 7.12 5.91 -6.16
C ALA A 380 8.55 6.44 -6.38
N ARG A 381 9.31 6.67 -5.29
CA ARG A 381 10.72 7.09 -5.36
C ARG A 381 11.60 6.06 -6.07
N SER A 382 11.36 4.77 -5.84
CA SER A 382 12.09 3.70 -6.54
C SER A 382 11.88 3.77 -8.06
N LEU A 383 10.65 4.06 -8.51
CA LEU A 383 10.31 4.28 -9.92
C LEU A 383 10.92 5.59 -10.46
N GLN A 384 10.93 6.66 -9.67
CA GLN A 384 11.51 7.99 -10.01
C GLN A 384 13.04 8.00 -10.03
N SER A 385 13.69 7.10 -9.28
CA SER A 385 15.14 7.06 -9.11
C SER A 385 15.88 6.91 -10.45
N LYS A 386 16.80 7.85 -10.69
CA LYS A 386 17.73 7.82 -11.84
C LYS A 386 18.96 6.95 -11.57
N GLU A 387 19.26 6.68 -10.29
CA GLU A 387 20.48 5.99 -9.90
C GLU A 387 20.42 4.49 -10.23
N LYS A 388 21.43 4.03 -10.97
CA LYS A 388 21.84 2.61 -11.03
C LYS A 388 22.64 2.25 -9.77
N GLY A 389 22.22 2.71 -8.59
CA GLY A 389 22.78 2.20 -7.32
C GLY A 389 22.60 0.69 -7.29
N THR A 390 23.49 -0.03 -6.57
CA THR A 390 23.59 -1.50 -6.52
C THR A 390 22.23 -2.14 -6.68
N GLN A 391 21.86 -2.49 -7.91
CA GLN A 391 20.50 -2.94 -8.18
C GLN A 391 20.32 -4.20 -7.33
N SER A 392 19.25 -4.24 -6.52
CA SER A 392 18.92 -5.48 -5.81
C SER A 392 18.85 -6.59 -6.86
N THR A 393 19.31 -7.80 -6.54
CA THR A 393 19.22 -8.95 -7.44
C THR A 393 17.80 -9.12 -7.99
N MET A 394 16.80 -8.69 -7.21
CA MET A 394 15.38 -8.62 -7.60
C MET A 394 15.11 -7.62 -8.74
N ARG A 395 15.66 -6.40 -8.69
CA ARG A 395 15.49 -5.40 -9.76
C ARG A 395 16.12 -5.87 -11.08
N VAL A 396 17.26 -6.56 -11.02
CA VAL A 396 17.89 -7.18 -12.20
C VAL A 396 17.04 -8.30 -12.79
N MET A 397 16.50 -9.18 -11.94
CA MET A 397 15.58 -10.25 -12.38
C MET A 397 14.35 -9.66 -13.07
N VAL A 398 13.82 -8.56 -12.53
CA VAL A 398 12.62 -7.92 -13.04
C VAL A 398 12.89 -7.17 -14.30
N ASP A 399 13.97 -6.39 -14.40
CA ASP A 399 14.38 -5.74 -15.65
C ASP A 399 14.63 -6.78 -16.76
N THR A 400 15.17 -7.96 -16.41
CA THR A 400 15.36 -9.07 -17.35
C THR A 400 14.03 -9.63 -17.83
N LEU A 401 13.10 -9.94 -16.92
CA LEU A 401 11.78 -10.47 -17.27
C LEU A 401 10.89 -9.41 -17.94
N ALA A 402 11.06 -8.14 -17.58
CA ALA A 402 10.39 -6.99 -18.15
C ALA A 402 10.66 -6.85 -19.64
N SER A 403 11.90 -7.10 -20.07
CA SER A 403 12.27 -7.12 -21.48
C SER A 403 11.48 -8.17 -22.28
N MET A 404 10.91 -9.19 -21.62
CA MET A 404 10.09 -10.23 -22.25
C MET A 404 8.60 -9.87 -22.34
N ILE A 405 8.09 -9.01 -21.46
CA ILE A 405 6.66 -8.67 -21.38
C ILE A 405 6.34 -7.26 -21.88
N SER A 406 7.34 -6.39 -22.00
CA SER A 406 7.15 -5.01 -22.48
C SER A 406 7.04 -5.01 -24.01
N PRO A 407 6.10 -4.24 -24.60
CA PRO A 407 6.04 -4.13 -26.05
C PRO A 407 7.34 -3.58 -26.64
N ALA A 408 7.73 -4.08 -27.82
CA ALA A 408 8.95 -3.66 -28.49
C ALA A 408 9.00 -2.15 -28.74
N GLY A 409 10.14 -1.51 -28.45
CA GLY A 409 10.35 -0.07 -28.64
C GLY A 409 9.76 0.83 -27.55
N THR A 410 9.39 0.24 -26.39
CA THR A 410 9.01 0.98 -25.19
C THR A 410 10.26 1.46 -24.45
N ASP A 411 10.28 2.73 -24.06
CA ASP A 411 11.31 3.26 -23.17
C ASP A 411 10.96 2.86 -21.73
N LEU A 412 11.66 1.84 -21.22
CA LEU A 412 11.44 1.30 -19.88
C LEU A 412 11.65 2.35 -18.78
N GLN A 413 12.59 3.28 -18.96
CA GLN A 413 12.78 4.34 -17.97
C GLN A 413 11.57 5.26 -17.95
N GLN A 414 11.09 5.68 -19.13
CA GLN A 414 9.91 6.51 -19.26
C GLN A 414 8.65 5.82 -18.73
N GLU A 415 8.50 4.52 -18.98
CA GLU A 415 7.39 3.72 -18.48
C GLU A 415 7.36 3.73 -16.94
N ARG A 416 8.50 3.55 -16.27
CA ARG A 416 8.55 3.63 -14.79
C ARG A 416 8.16 5.01 -14.26
N LEU A 417 8.69 6.07 -14.86
CA LEU A 417 8.36 7.44 -14.46
C LEU A 417 6.87 7.73 -14.62
N GLU A 418 6.28 7.28 -15.72
CA GLU A 418 4.84 7.39 -15.96
C GLU A 418 4.05 6.59 -14.94
N HIS A 419 4.50 5.38 -14.58
CA HIS A 419 3.83 4.53 -13.59
C HIS A 419 3.88 5.09 -12.16
N ALA A 420 4.94 5.81 -11.80
CA ALA A 420 5.00 6.52 -10.53
C ALA A 420 3.85 7.53 -10.39
N ALA A 421 3.55 8.26 -11.47
CA ALA A 421 2.46 9.23 -11.53
C ALA A 421 1.08 8.60 -11.76
N LEU A 422 1.03 7.41 -12.35
CA LEU A 422 -0.18 6.71 -12.73
C LEU A 422 -0.91 6.08 -11.53
N TYR A 423 -0.16 5.54 -10.57
CA TYR A 423 -0.72 4.84 -9.42
C TYR A 423 -1.02 5.79 -8.26
N GLN A 424 -2.26 5.75 -7.79
CA GLN A 424 -2.74 6.59 -6.70
C GLN A 424 -3.12 5.74 -5.49
N LEU A 425 -2.92 6.30 -4.29
CA LEU A 425 -3.47 5.76 -3.05
C LEU A 425 -4.81 6.44 -2.76
N LEU A 426 -5.92 5.73 -2.95
CA LEU A 426 -7.23 6.10 -2.41
C LEU A 426 -7.35 5.53 -0.99
N GLY A 427 -7.20 6.39 -0.01
CA GLY A 427 -7.11 6.03 1.40
C GLY A 427 -6.30 7.05 2.19
N ASP A 428 -6.19 6.81 3.49
CA ASP A 428 -5.40 7.63 4.39
C ASP A 428 -3.92 7.23 4.27
N PRO A 429 -3.00 8.12 3.82
CA PRO A 429 -1.58 7.81 3.73
C PRO A 429 -0.94 7.57 5.11
N THR A 430 -1.57 8.03 6.18
CA THR A 430 -1.12 7.79 7.55
C THR A 430 -1.65 6.48 8.11
N LEU A 431 -2.46 5.70 7.40
CA LEU A 431 -3.00 4.42 7.89
C LEU A 431 -1.87 3.48 8.34
N ARG A 432 -1.96 2.98 9.58
CA ARG A 432 -1.01 2.02 10.14
C ARG A 432 -1.12 0.66 9.46
N LEU A 433 0.02 0.06 9.11
CA LEU A 433 0.11 -1.28 8.50
C LEU A 433 0.26 -2.41 9.53
N HIS A 434 0.52 -2.07 10.79
CA HIS A 434 0.78 -3.01 11.90
C HIS A 434 1.70 -4.17 11.46
N PRO A 435 2.96 -3.89 11.07
CA PRO A 435 3.89 -4.95 10.66
C PRO A 435 4.09 -5.98 11.78
N PRO A 436 4.44 -7.22 11.44
CA PRO A 436 4.74 -8.22 12.45
C PRO A 436 5.97 -7.81 13.25
N GLN A 437 5.96 -8.13 14.55
CA GLN A 437 7.18 -8.13 15.33
C GLN A 437 8.06 -9.34 14.94
N PRO A 438 9.40 -9.21 14.98
CA PRO A 438 10.29 -10.31 14.66
C PRO A 438 10.15 -11.43 15.70
N LEU A 439 9.81 -12.63 15.23
CA LEU A 439 9.79 -13.85 16.04
C LEU A 439 11.14 -14.57 15.89
N ASP A 440 11.77 -14.95 16.99
CA ASP A 440 12.94 -15.83 16.92
C ASP A 440 12.47 -17.27 16.77
N LEU A 441 12.79 -17.89 15.64
CA LEU A 441 12.41 -19.25 15.27
C LEU A 441 13.62 -19.97 14.70
N SER A 442 14.06 -21.05 15.35
CA SER A 442 15.13 -21.92 14.87
C SER A 442 14.68 -23.37 14.83
N ILE A 443 15.26 -24.13 13.90
CA ILE A 443 15.14 -25.58 13.85
C ILE A 443 16.31 -26.15 14.64
N GLU A 444 16.02 -26.93 15.66
CA GLU A 444 17.03 -27.63 16.44
C GLU A 444 17.31 -28.98 15.76
N SER A 445 18.58 -29.33 15.63
CA SER A 445 18.98 -30.62 15.08
C SER A 445 18.46 -31.75 15.96
N THR A 446 17.62 -32.61 15.40
CA THR A 446 17.25 -33.87 16.02
C THR A 446 18.27 -34.93 15.60
N ASP A 447 19.06 -35.43 16.54
CA ASP A 447 20.04 -36.52 16.31
C ASP A 447 19.39 -37.86 15.91
N ASP A 448 18.06 -37.93 15.94
CA ASP A 448 17.28 -39.14 15.71
C ASP A 448 16.52 -39.09 14.37
N VAL A 449 17.23 -39.43 13.28
CA VAL A 449 16.69 -39.54 11.91
C VAL A 449 15.51 -40.53 11.84
N ALA A 450 15.41 -41.46 12.79
CA ALA A 450 14.32 -42.43 12.85
C ALA A 450 13.01 -41.84 13.40
N ALA A 451 13.05 -40.73 14.13
CA ALA A 451 11.89 -40.23 14.88
C ALA A 451 10.88 -39.42 14.05
N ARG A 452 11.16 -39.12 12.76
CA ARG A 452 10.30 -38.33 11.85
C ARG A 452 9.64 -37.13 12.57
N SER A 453 10.44 -36.43 13.36
CA SER A 453 10.00 -35.29 14.15
C SER A 453 11.00 -34.15 14.00
N LEU A 454 10.48 -32.92 14.05
CA LEU A 454 11.28 -31.72 13.93
C LEU A 454 11.10 -30.90 15.21
N SER A 455 12.20 -30.62 15.90
CA SER A 455 12.17 -29.78 17.09
C SER A 455 12.42 -28.32 16.68
N VAL A 456 11.53 -27.44 17.09
CA VAL A 456 11.64 -25.99 16.87
C VAL A 456 11.82 -25.29 18.20
N ALA A 457 12.72 -24.31 18.23
CA ALA A 457 12.80 -23.36 19.32
C ALA A 457 12.17 -22.04 18.89
N VAL A 458 11.32 -21.49 19.75
CA VAL A 458 10.61 -20.23 19.48
C VAL A 458 10.76 -19.30 20.67
N THR A 459 11.17 -18.06 20.43
CA THR A 459 11.12 -16.98 21.43
C THR A 459 10.32 -15.81 20.87
N SER A 460 9.12 -15.60 21.43
CA SER A 460 8.22 -14.53 21.00
C SER A 460 8.48 -13.23 21.77
N PRO A 461 8.50 -12.06 21.10
CA PRO A 461 8.57 -10.77 21.79
C PRO A 461 7.29 -10.44 22.57
N ILE A 462 6.18 -11.10 22.23
CA ILE A 462 4.86 -10.90 22.83
C ILE A 462 4.30 -12.19 23.43
N ALA A 463 3.42 -12.06 24.43
CA ALA A 463 2.66 -13.17 24.94
C ALA A 463 1.40 -13.39 24.09
N GLY A 464 1.00 -14.65 23.92
CA GLY A 464 -0.21 -15.02 23.19
C GLY A 464 -0.17 -16.46 22.69
N THR A 465 -1.01 -16.75 21.71
CA THR A 465 -1.08 -18.07 21.11
C THR A 465 -0.09 -18.15 19.94
N LEU A 466 0.90 -19.03 20.08
CA LEU A 466 1.80 -19.45 19.01
C LEU A 466 1.15 -20.53 18.17
N ILE A 467 1.11 -20.30 16.86
CA ILE A 467 0.76 -21.25 15.82
C ILE A 467 2.05 -21.60 15.08
N VAL A 468 2.51 -22.85 15.21
CA VAL A 468 3.62 -23.37 14.39
C VAL A 468 3.06 -24.34 13.37
N ALA A 469 3.28 -24.04 12.09
CA ALA A 469 2.86 -24.87 10.96
C ALA A 469 4.08 -25.38 10.19
N ILE A 470 4.05 -26.65 9.78
CA ILE A 470 4.93 -27.19 8.76
C ILE A 470 4.15 -27.22 7.46
N GLU A 471 4.70 -26.59 6.43
CA GLU A 471 4.05 -26.47 5.12
C GLU A 471 4.99 -26.86 3.99
N ARG A 472 4.42 -27.38 2.89
CA ARG A 472 5.13 -27.52 1.62
C ARG A 472 5.19 -26.16 0.92
N PRO A 473 6.27 -25.83 0.19
CA PRO A 473 6.26 -24.68 -0.71
C PRO A 473 5.10 -24.78 -1.70
N LEU A 474 4.49 -23.66 -2.04
CA LEU A 474 3.37 -23.62 -3.00
C LEU A 474 3.74 -24.23 -4.37
N THR A 475 5.02 -24.18 -4.74
CA THR A 475 5.57 -24.78 -5.99
C THR A 475 5.81 -26.28 -5.93
N ALA A 476 5.73 -26.91 -4.75
CA ALA A 476 5.88 -28.36 -4.62
C ALA A 476 4.63 -29.12 -5.08
N ILE A 477 3.53 -28.42 -5.35
CA ILE A 477 2.31 -28.98 -5.92
C ILE A 477 2.53 -29.19 -7.41
N THR A 478 2.87 -30.43 -7.79
CA THR A 478 3.34 -30.76 -9.13
C THR A 478 2.25 -31.31 -10.06
N GLN A 479 1.08 -31.71 -9.56
CA GLN A 479 0.02 -32.32 -10.39
C GLN A 479 -1.37 -32.05 -9.83
N THR A 480 -2.32 -31.74 -10.72
CA THR A 480 -3.75 -31.98 -10.49
C THR A 480 -3.94 -33.51 -10.50
N PRO A 481 -4.33 -34.19 -9.42
CA PRO A 481 -4.62 -35.62 -9.45
C PRO A 481 -5.72 -35.87 -10.47
N THR A 482 -5.49 -36.81 -11.38
CA THR A 482 -6.46 -37.23 -12.41
C THR A 482 -7.71 -37.89 -11.83
N ASP A 483 -7.73 -38.16 -10.52
CA ASP A 483 -8.63 -39.16 -9.95
C ASP A 483 -9.73 -38.57 -9.04
N SER A 484 -9.72 -37.26 -8.75
CA SER A 484 -10.88 -36.60 -8.12
C SER A 484 -10.82 -35.06 -8.21
N PRO A 485 -11.71 -34.40 -8.97
CA PRO A 485 -11.78 -32.94 -9.01
C PRO A 485 -12.20 -32.29 -7.68
N ASN A 486 -12.64 -33.09 -6.69
CA ASN A 486 -13.13 -32.60 -5.40
C ASN A 486 -12.10 -32.64 -4.26
N ASP A 487 -10.87 -33.14 -4.50
CA ASP A 487 -9.90 -33.43 -3.42
C ASP A 487 -8.58 -32.64 -3.54
N HIS A 488 -8.43 -31.79 -4.57
CA HIS A 488 -7.22 -31.00 -4.76
C HIS A 488 -7.37 -29.56 -4.24
N ASP A 489 -6.96 -29.33 -3.00
CA ASP A 489 -6.72 -27.97 -2.49
C ASP A 489 -5.30 -27.53 -2.88
N ALA A 490 -5.19 -26.71 -3.92
CA ALA A 490 -3.92 -26.12 -4.34
C ALA A 490 -3.30 -25.19 -3.28
N HIS A 491 -4.06 -24.81 -2.25
CA HIS A 491 -3.56 -24.04 -1.09
C HIS A 491 -3.31 -24.93 0.12
N GLY A 492 -3.66 -26.23 0.05
CA GLY A 492 -3.53 -27.29 1.06
C GLY A 492 -2.07 -27.72 1.29
N THR A 493 -1.23 -26.74 1.55
CA THR A 493 0.22 -26.90 1.75
C THR A 493 0.57 -27.30 3.19
N THR A 494 -0.33 -27.09 4.15
CA THR A 494 -0.10 -27.37 5.56
C THR A 494 -0.11 -28.88 5.82
N ILE A 495 1.01 -29.40 6.35
CA ILE A 495 1.19 -30.80 6.71
C ILE A 495 0.70 -31.04 8.15
N THR A 496 1.15 -30.19 9.07
CA THR A 496 0.74 -30.21 10.49
C THR A 496 0.80 -28.81 11.06
N GLU A 497 -0.04 -28.55 12.05
CA GLU A 497 -0.11 -27.27 12.76
C GLU A 497 -0.33 -27.52 14.26
N HIS A 498 0.38 -26.76 15.10
CA HIS A 498 0.31 -26.86 16.55
C HIS A 498 0.07 -25.50 17.18
N HIS A 499 -0.78 -25.45 18.20
CA HIS A 499 -1.23 -24.23 18.88
C HIS A 499 -0.82 -24.29 20.34
N ILE A 500 -0.09 -23.29 20.83
CA ILE A 500 0.52 -23.30 22.17
C ILE A 500 0.52 -21.89 22.74
N GLU A 501 0.18 -21.74 24.02
CA GLU A 501 0.36 -20.47 24.73
C GLU A 501 1.83 -20.22 25.03
N VAL A 502 2.34 -19.05 24.63
CA VAL A 502 3.73 -18.65 24.86
C VAL A 502 3.79 -17.35 25.65
N PRO A 503 4.63 -17.26 26.70
CA PRO A 503 4.91 -16.00 27.36
C PRO A 503 5.96 -15.19 26.59
N ALA A 504 5.86 -13.86 26.68
CA ALA A 504 6.84 -12.95 26.08
C ALA A 504 8.27 -13.23 26.59
N GLY A 505 9.24 -13.24 25.68
CA GLY A 505 10.66 -13.32 25.96
C GLY A 505 11.18 -14.67 26.48
N LYS A 506 10.34 -15.71 26.57
CA LYS A 506 10.81 -17.05 26.97
C LYS A 506 10.93 -17.96 25.76
N ARG A 507 12.03 -18.70 25.72
CA ARG A 507 12.26 -19.77 24.75
C ARG A 507 11.35 -20.96 25.04
N VAL A 508 10.60 -21.37 24.03
CA VAL A 508 9.71 -22.55 24.05
C VAL A 508 10.24 -23.54 23.04
N LEU A 509 10.33 -24.81 23.43
CA LEU A 509 10.68 -25.91 22.53
C LEU A 509 9.40 -26.66 22.18
N GLN A 510 9.17 -26.86 20.89
CA GLN A 510 8.06 -27.67 20.39
C GLN A 510 8.58 -28.75 19.46
N THR A 511 8.15 -29.99 19.69
CA THR A 511 8.41 -31.10 18.78
C THR A 511 7.19 -31.32 17.90
N LEU A 512 7.40 -31.32 16.59
CA LEU A 512 6.37 -31.47 15.57
C LEU A 512 6.54 -32.82 14.89
N SER A 513 5.49 -33.64 14.88
CA SER A 513 5.51 -34.95 14.20
C SER A 513 5.18 -34.80 12.72
N LEU A 514 5.92 -35.49 11.86
CA LEU A 514 5.70 -35.51 10.41
C LEU A 514 4.98 -36.81 9.99
N PRO A 515 4.01 -36.76 9.06
CA PRO A 515 3.41 -37.96 8.47
C PRO A 515 4.44 -38.87 7.80
N LEU A 516 4.15 -40.16 7.72
CA LEU A 516 4.98 -41.14 7.01
C LEU A 516 4.96 -40.85 5.50
N GLY A 517 6.14 -40.86 4.87
CA GLY A 517 6.30 -40.66 3.43
C GLY A 517 6.49 -39.21 2.99
N GLU A 518 6.49 -38.24 3.90
CA GLU A 518 6.86 -36.86 3.58
C GLU A 518 8.37 -36.75 3.32
N THR A 519 8.73 -36.14 2.19
CA THR A 519 10.10 -35.82 1.80
C THR A 519 10.12 -34.52 0.98
N GLY A 520 11.30 -33.90 0.84
CA GLY A 520 11.48 -32.70 0.04
C GLY A 520 11.53 -31.39 0.84
N PRO A 521 11.39 -30.23 0.15
CA PRO A 521 11.51 -28.93 0.79
C PRO A 521 10.31 -28.62 1.69
N LEU A 522 10.59 -28.05 2.87
CA LEU A 522 9.60 -27.66 3.87
C LEU A 522 9.80 -26.21 4.32
N ILE A 523 8.70 -25.57 4.70
CA ILE A 523 8.66 -24.26 5.33
C ILE A 523 8.02 -24.42 6.70
N ILE A 524 8.76 -24.10 7.76
CA ILE A 524 8.22 -23.99 9.12
C ILE A 524 7.85 -22.54 9.33
N ARG A 525 6.57 -22.27 9.65
CA ARG A 525 6.08 -20.92 9.94
C ARG A 525 5.68 -20.83 11.40
N GLY A 526 6.24 -19.86 12.11
CA GLY A 526 5.79 -19.45 13.43
C GLY A 526 4.96 -18.17 13.31
N PHE A 527 3.80 -18.15 13.95
CA PHE A 527 2.94 -16.99 14.04
C PHE A 527 2.42 -16.86 15.46
N VAL A 528 2.58 -15.71 16.08
CA VAL A 528 2.04 -15.43 17.41
C VAL A 528 1.04 -14.31 17.29
N HIS A 529 -0.18 -14.51 17.79
CA HIS A 529 -1.14 -13.43 17.97
C HIS A 529 -1.39 -13.19 19.46
N GLY A 530 -1.29 -11.93 19.87
CA GLY A 530 -1.56 -11.48 21.22
C GLY A 530 -2.52 -10.30 21.23
N LYS A 531 -2.78 -9.74 22.42
CA LYS A 531 -3.69 -8.59 22.57
C LYS A 531 -3.14 -7.27 22.04
N THR A 532 -1.82 -7.15 21.94
CA THR A 532 -1.13 -5.89 21.62
C THR A 532 -0.42 -5.93 20.27
N GLY A 533 -0.55 -7.02 19.51
CA GLY A 533 0.13 -7.19 18.23
C GLY A 533 0.27 -8.65 17.83
N TRP A 534 1.09 -8.86 16.81
CA TRP A 534 1.44 -10.18 16.29
C TRP A 534 2.94 -10.25 15.98
N ALA A 535 3.47 -11.46 15.97
CA ALA A 535 4.84 -11.76 15.60
C ALA A 535 4.88 -12.91 14.59
N SER A 536 5.89 -12.91 13.74
CA SER A 536 5.96 -13.81 12.60
C SER A 536 7.40 -14.14 12.25
N ALA A 537 7.65 -15.40 11.87
CA ALA A 537 8.91 -15.84 11.27
C ALA A 537 8.72 -17.14 10.50
N ALA A 538 9.68 -17.45 9.63
CA ALA A 538 9.73 -18.72 8.94
C ALA A 538 11.16 -19.23 8.77
N GLN A 539 11.28 -20.55 8.77
CA GLN A 539 12.52 -21.27 8.46
C GLN A 539 12.28 -22.22 7.30
N ARG A 540 13.27 -22.35 6.42
CA ARG A 540 13.25 -23.33 5.32
C ARG A 540 14.15 -24.50 5.70
N THR A 541 13.68 -25.71 5.43
CA THR A 541 14.48 -26.93 5.60
C THR A 541 14.18 -27.92 4.49
N PHE A 542 14.92 -29.02 4.47
CA PHE A 542 14.74 -30.12 3.55
C PHE A 542 14.65 -31.43 4.33
N LEU A 543 13.62 -32.22 4.05
CA LEU A 543 13.44 -33.53 4.62
C LEU A 543 13.98 -34.58 3.65
N PRO A 544 15.08 -35.29 3.97
CA PRO A 544 15.62 -36.34 3.12
C PRO A 544 14.65 -37.53 3.03
N ASP A 545 14.81 -38.32 1.97
CA ASP A 545 14.00 -39.51 1.70
C ASP A 545 14.11 -40.59 2.80
#